data_AF-A0A6G0UFT0-F1
#
_entry.id   AF-A0A6G0UFT0-F1
#
_cell.length_a   1.000
_cell.length_b   1.000
_cell.length_c   1.000
_cell.angle_alpha   90.00
_cell.angle_beta   90.00
_cell.angle_gamma   90.00
#
_symmetry.space_group_name_H-M   'P 1'
#
loop_
_entity.id
_entity.type
_entity.pdbx_description
1 polymer ?
#
loop_
_entity_poly.entity_id
_entity_poly.type
_entity_poly.pdbx_seq_one_letter_code
_entity_poly.pdbx_strand_id
1 'polypeptide(L)' 'MSRFTARNAKELAVFGVFIGAIHYAYYKIQNNPNLVPPRERTELFYVRWLKENVPGLSGIGLKDPETPRPEH' A
#
# COMPACT_ATOMS: atom_id res chain seq x y z
N MET A 1 -27.46 11.18 16.28
CA MET A 1 -26.51 10.97 17.40
C MET A 1 -25.30 10.20 16.86
N SER A 2 -24.12 10.82 16.84
CA SER A 2 -22.90 10.15 16.38
C SER A 2 -22.50 9.07 17.39
N ARG A 3 -22.42 7.80 16.96
CA ARG A 3 -21.99 6.67 17.79
C ARG A 3 -20.47 6.50 17.79
N PHE A 4 -19.72 7.60 17.82
CA PHE A 4 -18.28 7.57 18.00
C PHE A 4 -17.96 7.52 19.49
N THR A 5 -17.64 6.32 19.99
CA THR A 5 -17.23 6.12 21.38
C THR A 5 -15.70 6.09 21.48
N ALA A 6 -15.17 6.34 22.68
CA ALA A 6 -13.73 6.21 22.95
C ALA A 6 -13.19 4.80 22.65
N ARG A 7 -14.06 3.77 22.77
CA ARG A 7 -13.73 2.40 22.39
C ARG A 7 -13.55 2.26 20.88
N ASN A 8 -14.48 2.79 20.08
CA ASN A 8 -14.40 2.75 18.62
C ASN A 8 -13.14 3.50 18.13
N ALA A 9 -12.78 4.61 18.77
CA ALA A 9 -11.55 5.34 18.44
C ALA A 9 -10.28 4.51 18.74
N LYS A 10 -10.24 3.81 19.88
CA LYS A 10 -9.12 2.92 20.23
C LYS A 10 -9.02 1.72 19.28
N GLU A 11 -10.15 1.10 18.95
CA GLU A 11 -10.19 -0.01 18.00
C GLU A 11 -9.68 0.44 16.63
N LEU A 12 -10.16 1.58 16.11
CA LEU A 12 -9.66 2.16 14.86
C LEU A 12 -8.17 2.50 14.92
N ALA A 13 -7.68 3.03 16.05
CA ALA A 13 -6.26 3.31 16.22
C ALA A 13 -5.41 2.04 16.17
N VAL A 14 -5.82 0.97 16.87
CA VAL A 14 -5.11 -0.32 16.86
C VAL A 14 -5.13 -0.93 15.45
N PHE A 15 -6.28 -0.93 14.78
CA PHE A 15 -6.37 -1.39 13.38
C PHE A 15 -5.50 -0.56 12.44
N GLY A 16 -5.48 0.77 12.61
CA GLY A 16 -4.64 1.66 11.82
C GLY A 16 -3.15 1.37 12.02
N VAL A 17 -2.71 1.20 13.27
CA VAL A 17 -1.32 0.83 13.61
C VAL A 17 -0.96 -0.53 13.00
N PHE A 18 -1.85 -1.51 13.11
CA PHE A 18 -1.62 -2.85 12.58
C PHE A 18 -1.47 -2.85 11.05
N ILE A 19 -2.38 -2.20 10.33
CA ILE A 19 -2.30 -2.06 8.87
C ILE A 19 -1.04 -1.28 8.47
N GLY A 20 -0.71 -0.20 9.19
CA GLY A 20 0.51 0.56 8.97
C GLY A 20 1.79 -0.27 9.14
N ALA A 21 1.84 -1.13 10.16
CA ALA A 21 2.95 -2.02 10.41
C ALA A 21 3.12 -3.08 9.30
N ILE A 22 2.02 -3.69 8.85
CA ILE A 22 2.03 -4.63 7.72
C ILE A 22 2.51 -3.92 6.46
N HIS A 23 1.98 -2.74 6.17
CA HIS A 23 2.36 -1.94 5.01
C HIS A 23 3.87 -1.64 5.04
N TYR A 24 4.37 -1.12 6.16
CA TYR A 24 5.79 -0.83 6.32
C TYR A 24 6.67 -2.07 6.13
N ALA A 25 6.34 -3.19 6.78
CA ALA A 25 7.09 -4.43 6.67
C ALA A 25 7.12 -4.95 5.22
N TYR A 26 5.98 -4.92 4.53
CA TYR A 26 5.88 -5.33 3.13
C TYR A 26 6.81 -4.52 2.23
N TYR A 27 6.74 -3.18 2.28
CA TYR A 27 7.59 -2.34 1.44
C TYR A 27 9.08 -2.45 1.81
N LYS A 28 9.41 -2.73 3.08
CA LYS A 28 10.79 -3.00 3.48
C LYS A 28 11.33 -4.29 2.85
N ILE A 29 10.50 -5.33 2.77
CA ILE A 29 10.86 -6.61 2.12
C ILE A 29 10.96 -6.43 0.60
N GLN A 30 9.96 -5.82 -0.04
CA GLN A 30 9.92 -5.61 -1.49
C GLN A 30 11.08 -4.74 -1.99
N ASN A 31 11.49 -3.73 -1.21
CA ASN A 31 12.62 -2.87 -1.56
C ASN A 31 13.99 -3.49 -1.25
N ASN A 32 14.05 -4.65 -0.61
CA ASN A 32 15.31 -5.34 -0.35
C ASN A 32 15.71 -6.19 -1.58
N PRO A 33 16.75 -5.79 -2.34
CA PRO A 33 17.15 -6.50 -3.55
C PRO A 33 17.67 -7.92 -3.30
N ASN A 34 18.04 -8.26 -2.05
CA ASN A 34 18.48 -9.59 -1.68
C ASN A 34 17.33 -10.56 -1.37
N LEU A 35 16.13 -10.03 -1.09
CA LEU A 35 14.95 -10.84 -0.76
C LEU A 35 13.98 -10.93 -1.95
N VAL A 36 13.81 -9.83 -2.68
CA VAL A 36 12.92 -9.77 -3.84
C VAL A 36 13.66 -9.11 -5.01
N PRO A 37 13.90 -9.85 -6.11
CA PRO A 37 14.44 -9.29 -7.33
C PRO A 37 13.57 -8.13 -7.83
N PRO A 38 14.14 -7.06 -8.40
CA PRO A 38 13.36 -5.91 -8.86
C PRO A 38 12.21 -6.22 -9.82
N ARG A 39 12.35 -7.29 -10.63
CA ARG A 39 11.34 -7.74 -11.59
C ARG A 39 10.15 -8.46 -10.95
N GLU A 40 10.31 -8.97 -9.74
CA GLU A 40 9.29 -9.70 -8.99
C GLU A 40 8.62 -8.82 -7.93
N ARG A 41 9.01 -7.55 -7.88
CA ARG A 41 8.41 -6.59 -6.94
C ARG A 41 6.96 -6.40 -7.30
N THR A 42 6.10 -6.70 -6.34
CA THR A 42 4.66 -6.51 -6.49
C THR A 42 4.22 -5.43 -5.53
N GLU A 43 3.19 -4.67 -5.92
CA GLU A 43 2.54 -3.72 -5.02
C GLU A 43 1.35 -4.37 -4.30
N LEU A 44 1.06 -3.91 -3.08
CA LEU A 44 -0.13 -4.36 -2.36
C LEU A 44 -1.39 -3.99 -3.14
N PHE A 45 -2.33 -4.94 -3.23
CA PHE A 45 -3.55 -4.79 -4.02
C PHE A 45 -4.33 -3.50 -3.70
N TYR A 46 -4.40 -3.10 -2.42
CA TYR A 46 -5.16 -1.92 -2.02
C TYR A 46 -4.45 -0.62 -2.35
N VAL A 47 -3.12 -0.63 -2.51
CA VAL A 47 -2.38 0.56 -2.98
C VAL A 47 -2.66 0.78 -4.46
N ARG A 48 -2.70 -0.30 -5.25
CA ARG A 48 -3.16 -0.26 -6.64
C ARG A 48 -4.59 0.28 -6.74
N TRP A 49 -5.50 -0.25 -5.94
CA TRP A 49 -6.87 0.27 -5.86
C TRP A 49 -6.91 1.75 -5.44
N LEU A 50 -6.08 2.19 -4.48
CA LEU A 50 -5.99 3.60 -4.06
C LEU A 50 -5.49 4.51 -5.20
N LYS A 51 -4.49 4.06 -5.97
CA LYS A 51 -3.97 4.79 -7.14
C LYS A 51 -5.03 4.94 -8.24
N GLU A 52 -5.82 3.90 -8.46
CA GLU A 52 -6.92 3.92 -9.43
C GLU A 52 -8.03 4.91 -9.04
N ASN A 53 -8.27 5.09 -7.73
CA ASN A 53 -9.34 5.95 -7.22
C ASN A 53 -8.89 7.37 -6.84
N VAL A 54 -7.59 7.61 -6.65
CA VAL A 54 -7.04 8.92 -6.25
C VAL A 54 -5.90 9.32 -7.20
N PRO A 55 -6.15 10.25 -8.14
CA PRO A 55 -5.19 10.61 -9.20
C PRO A 55 -3.81 11.06 -8.69
N GLY A 56 -3.77 11.69 -7.52
CA GLY A 56 -2.53 12.18 -6.90
C GLY A 56 -1.64 11.10 -6.26
N LEU A 57 -2.12 9.86 -6.14
CA LEU A 57 -1.36 8.76 -5.53
C LEU A 57 -0.59 7.91 -6.54
N SER A 58 -0.78 8.14 -7.85
CA SER A 58 -0.13 7.39 -8.94
C SER A 58 1.41 7.35 -8.84
N GLY A 59 2.04 8.37 -8.25
CA GLY A 59 3.49 8.46 -8.05
C GLY A 59 4.02 7.86 -6.74
N ILE A 60 3.16 7.35 -5.85
CA ILE A 60 3.54 6.87 -4.51
C ILE A 60 3.57 5.34 -4.50
N GLY A 61 4.59 4.72 -3.92
CA GLY A 61 4.69 3.26 -3.77
C GLY A 61 5.84 2.65 -4.58
N LEU A 62 5.70 1.38 -4.97
CA LEU A 62 6.71 0.72 -5.80
C LEU A 62 6.49 1.20 -7.24
N LYS A 63 7.58 1.57 -7.93
CA LYS A 63 7.51 1.77 -9.37
C LYS A 63 7.26 0.40 -9.99
N ASP A 64 6.11 0.23 -10.62
CA ASP A 64 5.87 -0.94 -11.47
C ASP A 64 7.08 -1.06 -12.42
N PRO A 65 7.77 -2.21 -12.46
CA PRO A 65 8.82 -2.43 -13.42
C PRO A 65 8.16 -2.46 -14.80
N GLU A 66 8.14 -1.30 -15.46
CA GLU A 66 7.69 -1.11 -16.84
C GLU A 66 6.47 -1.97 -17.18
N THR A 67 5.27 -1.51 -16.82
CA THR A 67 4.09 -1.94 -17.57
C THR A 67 4.42 -1.69 -19.04
N PRO A 68 4.51 -2.72 -19.91
CA PRO A 68 4.72 -2.48 -21.33
C PRO A 68 3.62 -1.52 -21.76
N ARG A 69 4.00 -0.37 -22.34
CA ARG A 69 3.01 0.54 -22.93
C ARG A 69 2.15 -0.32 -23.86
N PRO A 70 0.81 -0.33 -23.73
CA PRO A 70 -0.01 -0.96 -24.74
C PRO A 70 0.25 -0.17 -26.02
N GLU A 71 0.98 -0.80 -26.93
CA GLU A 71 1.19 -0.31 -28.28
C GLU A 71 -0.15 -0.38 -29.01
N HIS A 72 -0.75 0.79 -29.17
CA HIS A 72 -1.92 1.07 -29.98
C HIS A 72 -1.56 2.15 -31.01
#